data_AF-A0A1J8Q1U9-F1
#
_entry.id   AF-A0A1J8Q1U9-F1
#
_cell.length_a   1.000
_cell.length_b   1.000
_cell.length_c   1.000
_cell.angle_alpha   90.00
_cell.angle_beta   90.00
_cell.angle_gamma   90.00
#
_symmetry.space_group_name_H-M   'P 1'
#
loop_
_entity.id
_entity.type
_entity.pdbx_description
1 polymer ?
#
loop_
_entity_poly.entity_id
_entity_poly.type
_entity_poly.pdbx_seq_one_letter_code
_entity_poly.pdbx_strand_id
1 'polypeptide(L)'
;MMKRRSDGYLTNKSINGLIAQQQKGVTIVIEHRFFGYSNPYDDLTSQSLAVLTIQQAIDDLVYFATNADLPMPGGDAVKPGQAPWVLIGGSYSGALTSWTMVK
;
A
#
# COMPACT_ATOMS: atom_id res chain seq x y z
N MET A 1 20.76 -3.25 0.24
CA MET A 1 20.59 -4.72 0.11
C MET A 1 19.63 -5.21 1.20
N MET A 2 18.32 -5.02 1.02
CA MET A 2 17.24 -5.52 1.91
C MET A 2 15.93 -5.70 1.12
N LYS A 3 16.01 -6.19 -0.14
CA LYS A 3 14.84 -6.45 -0.99
C LYS A 3 14.03 -7.70 -0.60
N ARG A 4 14.49 -8.52 0.36
CA ARG A 4 14.02 -9.91 0.56
C ARG A 4 12.87 -10.12 1.54
N ARG A 5 12.40 -9.11 2.29
CA ARG A 5 11.37 -9.34 3.33
C ARG A 5 9.93 -9.26 2.80
N SER A 6 9.67 -8.49 1.75
CA SER A 6 8.32 -8.34 1.18
C SER A 6 7.97 -9.39 0.12
N ASP A 7 8.95 -10.07 -0.48
CA ASP A 7 8.75 -11.05 -1.55
C ASP A 7 7.75 -12.16 -1.19
N GLY A 8 7.70 -12.56 0.09
CA GLY A 8 6.73 -13.55 0.58
C GLY A 8 5.28 -13.13 0.35
N TYR A 9 4.96 -11.84 0.50
CA TYR A 9 3.61 -11.30 0.29
C TYR A 9 3.23 -11.15 -1.19
N LEU A 10 4.20 -11.21 -2.10
CA LEU A 10 4.00 -10.98 -3.53
C LEU A 10 3.86 -12.27 -4.34
N THR A 11 4.15 -13.43 -3.73
CA THR A 11 4.06 -14.73 -4.40
C THR A 11 2.77 -15.46 -4.07
N ASN A 12 2.44 -16.47 -4.88
CA ASN A 12 1.31 -17.38 -4.65
C ASN A 12 1.46 -18.31 -3.42
N LYS A 13 2.51 -18.12 -2.60
CA LYS A 13 2.61 -18.70 -1.26
C LYS A 13 1.83 -17.90 -0.20
N SER A 14 1.40 -16.69 -0.54
CA SER A 14 0.56 -15.84 0.32
C SER A 14 -0.88 -15.78 -0.19
N ILE A 15 -1.82 -15.46 0.71
CA ILE A 15 -3.23 -15.26 0.34
C ILE A 15 -3.38 -14.13 -0.70
N ASN A 16 -2.60 -13.06 -0.58
CA ASN A 16 -2.62 -11.92 -1.50
C ASN A 16 -2.21 -12.35 -2.91
N GLY A 17 -1.10 -13.11 -3.03
CA GLY A 17 -0.64 -13.62 -4.31
C GLY A 17 -1.58 -14.65 -4.93
N LEU A 18 -2.27 -15.47 -4.12
CA LEU A 18 -3.31 -16.39 -4.61
C LEU A 18 -4.52 -15.62 -5.17
N ILE A 19 -4.99 -14.59 -4.47
CA ILE A 19 -6.08 -13.73 -4.94
C ILE A 19 -5.67 -13.04 -6.26
N ALA A 20 -4.48 -12.43 -6.31
CA ALA A 20 -3.99 -11.78 -7.51
C ALA A 20 -3.86 -12.77 -8.68
N GLN A 21 -3.32 -13.97 -8.45
CA GLN A 21 -3.23 -15.00 -9.49
C GLN A 21 -4.60 -15.41 -10.02
N GLN A 22 -5.58 -15.62 -9.15
CA GLN A 22 -6.94 -16.02 -9.54
C GLN A 22 -7.65 -14.91 -10.33
N GLN A 23 -7.47 -13.65 -9.93
CA GLN A 23 -8.15 -12.50 -10.55
C GLN A 23 -7.35 -11.88 -11.71
N LYS A 24 -6.20 -12.45 -12.08
CA LYS A 24 -5.24 -11.85 -13.03
C LYS A 24 -4.86 -10.41 -12.64
N GLY A 25 -4.76 -10.17 -11.34
CA GLY A 25 -4.44 -8.88 -10.75
C GLY A 25 -2.95 -8.72 -10.41
N VAL A 26 -2.64 -7.57 -9.83
CA VAL A 26 -1.31 -7.24 -9.31
C VAL A 26 -1.37 -7.10 -7.79
N THR A 27 -0.35 -7.64 -7.12
CA THR A 27 -0.15 -7.40 -5.68
C THR A 27 0.82 -6.25 -5.49
N ILE A 28 0.44 -5.27 -4.67
CA ILE A 28 1.27 -4.13 -4.30
C ILE A 28 1.43 -4.15 -2.78
N VAL A 29 2.67 -3.97 -2.31
CA VAL A 29 2.96 -3.78 -0.88
C VAL A 29 3.44 -2.34 -0.71
N ILE A 30 2.65 -1.56 0.04
CA ILE A 30 2.95 -0.16 0.35
C ILE A 30 3.48 -0.11 1.79
N GLU A 31 4.63 0.52 1.98
CA GLU A 31 5.21 0.74 3.29
C GLU A 31 4.59 2.00 3.92
N HIS A 32 4.21 1.90 5.19
CA HIS A 32 3.52 2.97 5.90
C HIS A 32 4.49 4.12 6.21
N ARG A 33 4.00 5.38 6.16
CA ARG A 33 4.80 6.55 6.57
C ARG A 33 5.42 6.37 7.97
N PHE A 34 6.66 6.78 8.13
CA PHE A 34 7.51 6.60 9.32
C PHE A 34 7.89 5.15 9.67
N PHE A 35 7.69 4.20 8.76
CA PHE A 35 8.18 2.82 8.92
C PHE A 35 9.17 2.49 7.81
N GLY A 36 10.22 1.74 8.17
CA GLY A 36 11.25 1.31 7.22
C GLY A 36 11.92 2.49 6.52
N TYR A 37 11.81 2.52 5.19
CA TYR A 37 12.40 3.56 4.34
C TYR A 37 11.42 4.70 4.00
N SER A 38 10.15 4.57 4.37
CA SER A 38 9.10 5.53 4.01
C SER A 38 9.02 6.66 5.03
N ASN A 39 10.03 7.52 5.09
CA ASN A 39 10.08 8.66 6.02
C ASN A 39 9.93 9.99 5.26
N PRO A 40 8.92 10.82 5.58
CA PRO A 40 8.78 12.16 4.99
C PRO A 40 9.90 13.15 5.38
N TYR A 41 10.59 12.85 6.49
CA TYR A 41 11.67 13.65 7.07
C TYR A 41 12.84 12.76 7.44
N ASP A 42 14.05 13.34 7.50
CA ASP A 42 15.29 12.62 7.82
C ASP A 42 15.49 12.40 9.33
N ASP A 43 14.49 12.69 10.16
CA ASP A 43 14.51 12.51 11.61
C ASP A 43 13.18 12.01 12.19
N LEU A 44 13.22 11.60 13.46
CA LEU A 44 12.06 11.14 14.24
C LEU A 44 11.77 12.06 15.43
N THR A 45 11.92 13.37 15.24
CA THR A 45 11.57 14.37 16.28
C THR A 45 10.05 14.44 16.49
N SER A 46 9.60 14.98 17.63
CA SER A 46 8.17 15.17 17.90
C SER A 46 7.49 16.07 16.86
N GLN A 47 8.22 17.04 16.31
CA GLN A 47 7.77 17.92 15.25
C GLN A 47 7.56 17.15 13.94
N SER A 48 8.52 16.32 13.54
CA SER A 48 8.39 15.45 12.34
C SER A 48 7.26 14.45 12.49
N LEU A 49 7.14 13.81 13.66
CA LEU A 49 6.07 12.84 13.95
C LEU A 49 4.67 13.47 14.05
N ALA A 50 4.55 14.80 14.03
CA ALA A 50 3.24 15.46 13.99
C ALA A 50 2.44 15.10 12.72
N VAL A 51 3.08 14.65 11.63
CA VAL A 51 2.41 14.17 10.41
C VAL A 51 2.25 12.64 10.36
N LEU A 52 2.63 11.91 11.41
CA LEU A 52 2.29 10.50 11.60
C LEU A 52 0.87 10.39 12.15
N THR A 53 -0.13 10.55 11.29
CA THR A 53 -1.55 10.45 11.66
C THR A 53 -2.30 9.44 10.80
N ILE A 54 -3.42 8.92 11.32
CA ILE A 54 -4.27 7.96 10.58
C ILE A 54 -4.84 8.59 9.31
N GLN A 55 -5.31 9.85 9.39
CA GLN A 55 -5.85 10.57 8.23
C GLN A 55 -4.82 10.61 7.10
N GLN A 56 -3.61 11.02 7.44
CA GLN A 56 -2.51 11.12 6.50
C GLN A 56 -2.07 9.77 5.91
N ALA A 57 -2.07 8.69 6.71
CA ALA A 57 -1.80 7.35 6.20
C ALA A 57 -2.91 6.84 5.24
N ILE A 58 -4.17 7.21 5.48
CA ILE A 58 -5.27 6.95 4.54
C ILE A 58 -5.06 7.74 3.25
N ASP A 59 -4.69 9.02 3.36
CA ASP A 59 -4.44 9.89 2.22
C ASP A 59 -3.28 9.36 1.35
N ASP A 60 -2.26 8.75 1.94
CA ASP A 60 -1.18 8.08 1.19
C ASP A 60 -1.70 6.92 0.33
N LEU A 61 -2.60 6.09 0.87
CA LEU A 61 -3.18 4.96 0.13
C LEU A 61 -4.06 5.45 -1.03
N VAL A 62 -4.87 6.48 -0.79
CA VAL A 62 -5.72 7.11 -1.82
C VAL A 62 -4.87 7.79 -2.88
N TYR A 63 -3.84 8.54 -2.47
CA TYR A 63 -2.92 9.20 -3.38
C TYR A 63 -2.18 8.18 -4.25
N PHE A 64 -1.69 7.09 -3.67
CA PHE A 64 -1.04 6.03 -4.43
C PHE A 64 -2.00 5.43 -5.47
N ALA A 65 -3.21 5.03 -5.07
CA ALA A 65 -4.17 4.40 -5.98
C ALA A 65 -4.56 5.33 -7.15
N THR A 66 -4.72 6.62 -6.88
CA THR A 66 -5.10 7.62 -7.90
C THR A 66 -3.96 7.99 -8.84
N ASN A 67 -2.70 7.86 -8.39
CA ASN A 67 -1.52 8.23 -9.17
C ASN A 67 -0.71 7.02 -9.65
N ALA A 68 -1.18 5.80 -9.41
CA ALA A 68 -0.46 4.59 -9.76
C ALA A 68 -0.17 4.52 -11.26
N ASP A 69 1.11 4.36 -11.57
CA ASP A 69 1.63 3.96 -12.87
C ASP A 69 2.63 2.82 -12.63
N LEU A 70 2.20 1.60 -12.95
CA LEU A 70 2.94 0.39 -12.62
C LEU A 70 3.87 0.01 -13.78
N PRO A 71 5.08 -0.51 -13.49
CA PRO A 71 6.08 -0.84 -14.51
C PRO A 71 5.74 -2.16 -15.24
N MET A 72 4.58 -2.21 -15.90
CA MET A 72 4.09 -3.33 -16.69
C MET A 72 3.15 -2.82 -17.80
N PRO A 73 2.91 -3.61 -18.88
CA PRO A 73 1.92 -3.25 -19.89
C PRO A 73 0.52 -2.99 -19.28
N GLY A 74 -0.06 -1.84 -19.59
CA GLY A 74 -1.36 -1.41 -19.03
C GLY A 74 -1.30 -0.97 -17.56
N GLY A 75 -0.10 -0.78 -17.00
CA GLY A 75 0.10 -0.33 -15.63
C GLY A 75 -0.36 1.10 -15.34
N ASP A 76 -0.63 1.89 -16.38
CA ASP A 76 -1.21 3.24 -16.32
C ASP A 76 -2.74 3.22 -16.27
N ALA A 77 -3.37 2.10 -16.63
CA ALA A 77 -4.82 1.87 -16.67
C ALA A 77 -5.36 1.15 -15.41
N VAL A 78 -4.70 1.34 -14.27
CA VAL A 78 -5.07 0.70 -13.00
C VAL A 78 -5.73 1.64 -12.00
N LYS A 79 -6.03 2.88 -12.37
CA LYS A 79 -6.59 3.88 -11.44
C LYS A 79 -8.04 3.53 -11.04
N PRO A 80 -8.57 4.08 -9.92
CA PRO A 80 -9.98 3.91 -9.57
C PRO A 80 -10.91 4.25 -10.75
N GLY A 81 -11.88 3.36 -11.01
CA GLY A 81 -12.77 3.45 -12.17
C GLY A 81 -12.28 2.73 -13.44
N GLN A 82 -10.99 2.37 -13.51
CA GLN A 82 -10.42 1.56 -14.60
C GLN A 82 -10.16 0.11 -14.17
N ALA A 83 -9.67 -0.08 -12.95
CA ALA A 83 -9.48 -1.39 -12.33
C ALA A 83 -10.02 -1.38 -10.88
N PRO A 84 -10.58 -2.50 -10.38
CA PRO A 84 -10.98 -2.61 -8.97
C PRO A 84 -9.75 -2.68 -8.06
N TRP A 85 -9.77 -1.90 -6.97
CA TRP A 85 -8.77 -1.97 -5.90
C TRP A 85 -9.31 -2.77 -4.72
N VAL A 86 -8.50 -3.69 -4.21
CA VAL A 86 -8.80 -4.48 -3.00
C VAL A 86 -7.72 -4.19 -1.97
N LEU A 87 -8.10 -3.56 -0.86
CA LEU A 87 -7.18 -3.31 0.25
C LEU A 87 -7.12 -4.53 1.16
N ILE A 88 -5.91 -5.02 1.44
CA ILE A 88 -5.67 -6.17 2.32
C ILE A 88 -4.73 -5.76 3.45
N GLY A 89 -5.13 -6.04 4.69
CA GLY A 89 -4.33 -5.75 5.89
C GLY A 89 -4.76 -6.61 7.07
N GLY A 90 -3.90 -6.69 8.10
CA GLY A 90 -4.16 -7.43 9.33
C GLY A 90 -3.60 -6.68 10.55
N SER A 91 -4.21 -6.87 11.72
CA SER A 91 -3.93 -6.04 12.90
C SER A 91 -4.16 -4.55 12.58
N TYR A 92 -3.26 -3.64 12.96
CA TYR A 92 -3.34 -2.22 12.65
C TYR A 92 -3.58 -1.94 11.15
N SER A 93 -2.91 -2.64 10.24
CA SER A 93 -3.14 -2.41 8.81
C SER A 93 -4.53 -2.84 8.35
N GLY A 94 -5.17 -3.80 9.02
CA GLY A 94 -6.57 -4.17 8.77
C GLY A 94 -7.58 -3.14 9.31
N ALA A 95 -7.24 -2.45 10.40
CA ALA A 95 -7.99 -1.28 10.85
C ALA A 95 -7.85 -0.13 9.84
N LEU A 96 -6.63 0.13 9.36
CA LEU A 96 -6.35 1.13 8.35
C LEU A 96 -7.09 0.88 7.03
N THR A 97 -7.14 -0.37 6.54
CA THR A 97 -7.95 -0.70 5.36
C THR A 97 -9.42 -0.40 5.58
N SER A 98 -9.97 -0.79 6.74
CA SER A 98 -11.38 -0.54 7.07
C SER A 98 -11.70 0.95 7.15
N TRP A 99 -10.85 1.75 7.81
CA TRP A 99 -11.00 3.20 7.90
C TRP A 99 -10.87 3.91 6.56
N THR A 100 -10.07 3.36 5.64
CA THR A 100 -9.94 3.90 4.27
C THR A 100 -11.23 3.73 3.47
N MET A 101 -11.99 2.67 3.71
CA MET A 101 -13.21 2.34 2.94
C MET A 101 -14.47 3.10 3.39
N VAL A 102 -14.44 3.73 4.56
CA VAL A 102 -15.59 4.48 5.14
C VAL A 102 -15.38 5.98 5.15
N LYS A 103 -14.28 6.44 4.55
CA LYS A 103 -13.93 7.84 4.37
C LYS A 103 -14.61 8.45 3.15
#